data_AF-A0A7G3BM31-F1
#
_entry.id   AF-A0A7G3BM31-F1
#
_cell.length_a   1.000
_cell.length_b   1.000
_cell.length_c   1.000
_cell.angle_alpha   90.00
_cell.angle_beta   90.00
_cell.angle_gamma   90.00
#
_symmetry.space_group_name_H-M   'P 1'
#
loop_
_entity.id
_entity.type
_entity.pdbx_description
1 polymer ?
#
loop_
_entity_poly.entity_id
_entity_poly.type
_entity_poly.pdbx_seq_one_letter_code
_entity_poly.pdbx_strand_id
1 'polypeptide(L)'
;MILFLNNNILDMKKSILLIVFVSLAINLHAQDKHEKIKALKTAYITEQLNLTKAEAEKFWPIYNNFEEEKRALKKEAHESRKKVDIESLTEAQAKDMLEGMKALNNRRNEIYNSLIIDLQKVISAKKIVQLKKAEDDFNKKMFEEYRKRHHSDRKEGH
;
A
#
# COMPACT_ATOMS: atom_id res chain seq x y z
N MET A 1 -49.06 -29.05 0.65
CA MET A 1 -48.05 -28.68 -0.38
C MET A 1 -47.48 -27.26 -0.17
N ILE A 2 -48.31 -26.24 0.13
CA ILE A 2 -47.87 -24.84 0.30
C ILE A 2 -46.93 -24.62 1.51
N LEU A 3 -47.16 -25.30 2.64
CA LEU A 3 -46.32 -25.17 3.86
C LEU A 3 -44.87 -25.67 3.65
N PHE A 4 -44.67 -26.67 2.80
CA PHE A 4 -43.34 -27.26 2.53
C PHE A 4 -42.47 -26.35 1.66
N LEU A 5 -43.07 -25.64 0.70
CA LEU A 5 -42.39 -24.66 -0.14
C LEU A 5 -41.92 -23.44 0.66
N ASN A 6 -42.70 -23.00 1.66
CA ASN A 6 -42.38 -21.83 2.47
C ASN A 6 -41.16 -22.04 3.38
N ASN A 7 -40.97 -23.25 3.93
CA ASN A 7 -39.80 -23.58 4.74
C ASN A 7 -38.52 -23.57 3.90
N ASN A 8 -38.55 -24.17 2.70
CA ASN A 8 -37.40 -24.15 1.78
C ASN A 8 -37.02 -22.73 1.35
N ILE A 9 -37.99 -21.84 1.15
CA ILE A 9 -37.74 -20.42 0.84
C ILE A 9 -37.13 -19.70 2.05
N LEU A 10 -37.59 -20.00 3.27
CA LEU A 10 -37.01 -19.44 4.50
C LEU A 10 -35.55 -19.87 4.69
N ASP A 11 -35.24 -21.14 4.45
CA ASP A 11 -33.90 -21.70 4.65
C ASP A 11 -32.92 -21.25 3.55
N MET A 12 -33.40 -21.06 2.32
CA MET A 12 -32.62 -20.43 1.26
C MET A 12 -32.27 -18.97 1.58
N LYS A 13 -33.21 -18.19 2.16
CA LYS A 13 -32.95 -16.81 2.59
C LYS A 13 -31.90 -16.73 3.70
N LYS A 14 -31.96 -17.62 4.69
CA LYS A 14 -30.93 -17.73 5.76
C LYS A 14 -29.55 -18.06 5.18
N SER A 15 -29.51 -18.96 4.20
CA SER A 15 -28.27 -19.36 3.52
C SER A 15 -27.67 -18.19 2.72
N ILE A 16 -28.51 -17.41 2.02
CA ILE A 16 -28.08 -16.18 1.33
C ILE A 16 -27.56 -15.14 2.33
N LEU A 17 -28.26 -14.93 3.46
CA LEU A 17 -27.83 -13.99 4.49
C LEU A 17 -26.48 -14.38 5.11
N LEU A 18 -26.26 -15.68 5.35
CA LEU A 18 -25.00 -16.23 5.84
C LEU A 18 -23.87 -16.02 4.82
N ILE A 19 -24.12 -16.28 3.54
CA ILE A 19 -23.14 -16.05 2.47
C ILE A 19 -22.77 -14.58 2.38
N VAL A 20 -23.74 -13.65 2.45
CA VAL A 20 -23.46 -12.20 2.45
C VAL A 20 -22.63 -11.80 3.68
N PHE A 21 -22.94 -12.34 4.86
CA PHE A 21 -22.20 -12.04 6.08
C PHE A 21 -20.75 -12.55 6.04
N VAL A 22 -20.54 -13.79 5.55
CA VAL A 22 -19.21 -14.37 5.34
C VAL A 22 -18.43 -13.58 4.28
N SER A 23 -19.08 -13.18 3.19
CA SER A 23 -18.47 -12.35 2.14
C SER A 23 -18.01 -10.99 2.68
N LEU A 24 -18.80 -10.37 3.56
CA LEU A 24 -18.44 -9.10 4.20
C LEU A 24 -17.24 -9.27 5.15
N ALA A 25 -17.22 -10.35 5.94
CA ALA A 25 -16.11 -10.66 6.85
C ALA A 25 -14.78 -10.91 6.11
N ILE A 26 -14.80 -11.54 4.94
CA ILE A 26 -13.61 -11.79 4.11
C ILE A 26 -13.03 -10.47 3.56
N ASN A 27 -13.89 -9.53 3.14
CA ASN A 27 -13.44 -8.23 2.62
C ASN A 27 -12.76 -7.36 3.69
N LEU A 28 -13.19 -7.44 4.96
CA LEU A 28 -12.60 -6.70 6.08
C LEU A 28 -11.14 -7.11 6.37
N HIS A 29 -10.79 -8.39 6.18
CA HIS A 29 -9.45 -8.91 6.50
C HIS A 29 -8.33 -8.41 5.57
N ALA A 30 -8.65 -8.06 4.32
CA ALA A 30 -7.66 -7.56 3.37
C ALA A 30 -7.31 -6.08 3.60
N GLN A 31 -8.29 -5.29 4.03
CA GLN A 31 -8.12 -3.87 4.33
C GLN A 31 -7.31 -3.65 5.63
N ASP A 32 -7.48 -4.53 6.62
CA ASP A 32 -6.82 -4.45 7.93
C ASP A 32 -5.28 -4.48 7.85
N LYS A 33 -4.70 -5.30 6.95
CA LYS A 33 -3.23 -5.41 6.82
C LYS A 33 -2.58 -4.10 6.35
N HIS A 34 -3.20 -3.39 5.42
CA HIS A 34 -2.64 -2.15 4.89
C HIS A 34 -2.67 -1.05 5.95
N GLU A 35 -3.81 -0.88 6.62
CA GLU A 35 -3.98 0.09 7.70
C GLU A 35 -3.05 -0.21 8.88
N LYS A 36 -2.84 -1.48 9.22
CA LYS A 36 -1.86 -1.88 10.24
C LYS A 36 -0.43 -1.47 9.88
N ILE A 37 -0.01 -1.68 8.63
CA ILE A 37 1.33 -1.26 8.17
C ILE A 37 1.46 0.26 8.19
N LYS A 38 0.40 0.99 7.79
CA LYS A 38 0.37 2.45 7.83
C LYS A 38 0.50 2.97 9.26
N ALA A 39 -0.26 2.42 10.21
CA ALA A 39 -0.18 2.77 11.62
C ALA A 39 1.21 2.51 12.21
N LEU A 40 1.81 1.35 11.90
CA LEU A 40 3.18 1.03 12.30
C LEU A 40 4.20 2.03 11.72
N LYS A 41 4.06 2.41 10.44
CA LYS A 41 4.94 3.40 9.79
C LYS A 41 4.79 4.77 10.47
N THR A 42 3.57 5.21 10.74
CA THR A 42 3.28 6.47 11.43
C THR A 42 3.91 6.52 12.82
N ALA A 43 3.74 5.46 13.61
CA ALA A 43 4.33 5.36 14.94
C ALA A 43 5.87 5.40 14.86
N TYR A 44 6.46 4.62 13.95
CA TYR A 44 7.90 4.56 13.76
C TYR A 44 8.49 5.92 13.35
N ILE A 45 7.88 6.63 12.40
CA ILE A 45 8.34 7.95 11.98
C ILE A 45 8.21 8.97 13.13
N THR A 46 7.11 8.93 13.88
CA THR A 46 6.91 9.82 15.03
C THR A 46 8.03 9.65 16.06
N GLU A 47 8.38 8.40 16.37
CA GLU A 47 9.46 8.05 17.29
C GLU A 47 10.83 8.51 16.77
N GLN A 48 11.12 8.31 15.48
CA GLN A 48 12.43 8.65 14.93
C GLN A 48 12.65 10.16 14.82
N LEU A 49 11.68 10.93 14.33
CA LEU A 49 11.90 12.33 13.97
C LEU A 49 11.88 13.30 15.17
N ASN A 50 11.33 12.89 16.31
CA ASN A 50 11.16 13.74 17.49
C ASN A 50 10.60 15.14 17.13
N LEU A 51 9.48 15.14 16.39
CA LEU A 51 8.81 16.37 15.99
C LEU A 51 8.20 17.06 17.21
N THR A 52 8.34 18.37 17.29
CA THR A 52 7.52 19.19 18.19
C THR A 52 6.07 19.14 17.74
N LYS A 53 5.13 19.48 18.62
CA LYS A 53 3.71 19.52 18.28
C LYS A 53 3.43 20.40 17.05
N ALA A 54 4.02 21.59 17.00
CA ALA A 54 3.86 22.53 15.89
C ALA A 54 4.47 22.02 14.57
N GLU A 55 5.61 21.32 14.62
CA GLU A 55 6.18 20.67 13.44
C GLU A 55 5.29 19.52 12.97
N ALA A 56 4.81 18.67 13.88
CA ALA A 56 3.97 17.51 13.57
C ALA A 56 2.66 17.92 12.88
N GLU A 57 1.99 18.97 13.38
CA GLU A 57 0.76 19.51 12.80
C GLU A 57 0.93 19.92 11.32
N LYS A 58 2.11 20.41 10.94
CA LYS A 58 2.42 20.80 9.55
C LYS A 58 3.03 19.67 8.73
N PHE A 59 3.78 18.76 9.37
CA PHE A 59 4.47 17.65 8.75
C PHE A 59 3.50 16.60 8.18
N TRP A 60 2.54 16.15 8.99
CA TRP A 60 1.69 15.02 8.63
C TRP A 60 0.86 15.24 7.36
N PRO A 61 0.24 16.42 7.14
CA PRO A 61 -0.47 16.67 5.89
C PRO A 61 0.42 16.54 4.64
N ILE A 62 1.64 17.09 4.68
CA ILE A 62 2.60 17.03 3.57
C ILE A 62 3.02 15.58 3.32
N TYR A 63 3.39 14.87 4.39
CA TYR A 63 3.87 13.51 4.30
C TYR A 63 2.78 12.51 3.85
N ASN A 64 1.55 12.70 4.31
CA ASN A 64 0.42 11.87 3.90
C ASN A 64 0.09 12.05 2.41
N ASN A 65 0.09 13.30 1.91
CA ASN A 65 -0.10 13.57 0.49
C ASN A 65 0.97 12.87 -0.37
N PHE A 66 2.24 13.00 0.03
CA PHE A 66 3.35 12.28 -0.63
C PHE A 66 3.14 10.76 -0.67
N GLU A 67 2.74 10.14 0.44
CA GLU A 67 2.49 8.70 0.50
C GLU A 67 1.31 8.28 -0.39
N GLU A 68 0.27 9.11 -0.50
CA GLU A 68 -0.86 8.88 -1.39
C GLU A 68 -0.46 8.95 -2.87
N GLU A 69 0.28 9.99 -3.27
CA GLU A 69 0.80 10.15 -4.63
C GLU A 69 1.74 9.00 -5.01
N LYS A 70 2.68 8.66 -4.12
CA LYS A 70 3.60 7.53 -4.29
C LYS A 70 2.87 6.21 -4.42
N ARG A 71 1.81 5.99 -3.63
CA ARG A 71 0.96 4.78 -3.72
C ARG A 71 0.19 4.74 -5.03
N ALA A 72 -0.38 5.85 -5.47
CA ALA A 72 -1.09 5.95 -6.75
C ALA A 72 -0.14 5.64 -7.92
N LEU A 73 1.05 6.23 -7.93
CA LEU A 73 2.08 5.98 -8.94
C LEU A 73 2.54 4.52 -8.94
N LYS A 74 2.69 3.91 -7.76
CA LYS A 74 3.04 2.48 -7.65
C LYS A 74 1.95 1.59 -8.24
N LYS A 75 0.68 1.93 -8.03
CA LYS A 75 -0.46 1.21 -8.62
C LYS A 75 -0.47 1.36 -10.14
N GLU A 76 -0.32 2.57 -10.66
CA GLU A 76 -0.21 2.85 -12.09
C GLU A 76 0.93 2.05 -12.73
N ALA A 77 2.12 2.10 -12.12
CA ALA A 77 3.28 1.34 -12.57
C ALA A 77 3.02 -0.18 -12.55
N HIS A 78 2.33 -0.71 -11.54
CA HIS A 78 1.98 -2.13 -11.49
C HIS A 78 1.02 -2.50 -12.63
N GLU A 79 -0.06 -1.75 -12.81
CA GLU A 79 -1.05 -2.01 -13.86
C GLU A 79 -0.45 -1.90 -15.27
N SER A 80 0.49 -0.98 -15.50
CA SER A 80 1.20 -0.84 -16.78
C SER A 80 2.00 -2.08 -17.20
N ARG A 81 2.39 -2.93 -16.24
CA ARG A 81 3.18 -4.15 -16.51
C ARG A 81 2.40 -5.44 -16.31
N LYS A 82 1.29 -5.40 -15.58
CA LYS A 82 0.56 -6.59 -15.14
C LYS A 82 0.01 -7.46 -16.28
N LYS A 83 -0.37 -6.84 -17.40
CA LYS A 83 -1.02 -7.51 -18.54
C LYS A 83 -0.12 -7.63 -19.77
N VAL A 84 1.18 -7.41 -19.59
CA VAL A 84 2.12 -7.44 -20.70
C VAL A 84 2.46 -8.90 -20.98
N ASP A 85 2.12 -9.34 -22.18
CA ASP A 85 2.62 -10.59 -22.74
C ASP A 85 3.87 -10.28 -23.58
N ILE A 86 5.01 -10.82 -23.15
CA ILE A 86 6.31 -10.56 -23.78
C ILE A 86 6.42 -11.27 -25.13
N GLU A 87 5.75 -12.41 -25.30
CA GLU A 87 5.87 -13.22 -26.52
C GLU A 87 5.12 -12.58 -27.70
N SER A 88 4.07 -11.80 -27.44
CA SER A 88 3.29 -11.06 -28.44
C SER A 88 3.66 -9.57 -28.56
N LEU A 89 4.66 -9.11 -27.81
CA LEU A 89 5.04 -7.70 -27.76
C LEU A 89 5.79 -7.28 -29.03
N THR A 90 5.25 -6.31 -29.77
CA THR A 90 5.97 -5.72 -30.91
C THR A 90 7.02 -4.71 -30.45
N GLU A 91 8.05 -4.50 -31.27
CA GLU A 91 9.09 -3.48 -31.01
C GLU A 91 8.52 -2.07 -30.79
N ALA A 92 7.46 -1.69 -31.52
CA ALA A 92 6.81 -0.40 -31.34
C ALA A 92 6.15 -0.28 -29.95
N GLN A 93 5.38 -1.30 -29.55
CA GLN A 93 4.77 -1.35 -28.22
C GLN A 93 5.82 -1.38 -27.11
N ALA A 94 6.91 -2.11 -27.30
CA ALA A 94 8.02 -2.14 -26.35
C ALA A 94 8.65 -0.75 -26.16
N LYS A 95 8.85 0.01 -27.24
CA LYS A 95 9.36 1.39 -27.17
C LYS A 95 8.40 2.31 -26.41
N ASP A 96 7.11 2.25 -26.71
CA ASP A 96 6.10 3.06 -26.01
C ASP A 96 6.07 2.73 -24.51
N MET A 97 6.17 1.44 -24.16
CA MET A 97 6.27 1.00 -22.78
C MET A 97 7.53 1.53 -22.08
N LEU A 98 8.68 1.53 -22.76
CA LEU A 98 9.92 2.07 -22.21
C LEU A 98 9.81 3.57 -21.94
N GLU A 99 9.15 4.33 -22.83
CA GLU A 99 8.86 5.75 -22.58
C GLU A 99 7.91 5.95 -21.39
N GLY A 100 6.88 5.11 -21.26
CA GLY A 100 6.02 5.09 -20.07
C GLY A 100 6.79 4.81 -18.78
N MET A 101 7.73 3.85 -18.80
CA MET A 101 8.59 3.56 -17.65
C MET A 101 9.48 4.75 -17.27
N LYS A 102 10.05 5.45 -18.26
CA LYS A 102 10.84 6.68 -18.03
C LYS A 102 9.97 7.77 -17.40
N ALA A 103 8.78 8.02 -17.95
CA ALA A 103 7.84 9.01 -17.43
C ALA A 103 7.45 8.73 -15.97
N LEU A 104 7.13 7.47 -15.63
CA LEU A 104 6.84 7.06 -14.25
C LEU A 104 8.03 7.26 -13.31
N ASN A 105 9.26 7.01 -13.78
CA ASN A 105 10.47 7.25 -12.98
C ASN A 105 10.70 8.74 -12.74
N ASN A 106 10.49 9.59 -13.75
CA ASN A 106 10.58 11.04 -13.59
C ASN A 106 9.56 11.56 -12.59
N ARG A 107 8.30 11.13 -12.72
CA ARG A 107 7.23 11.52 -11.80
C ARG A 107 7.50 11.06 -10.36
N ARG A 108 8.12 9.88 -10.17
CA ARG A 108 8.57 9.44 -8.84
C ARG A 108 9.56 10.42 -8.23
N ASN A 109 10.53 10.87 -9.01
CA ASN A 109 11.55 11.82 -8.55
C ASN A 109 10.93 13.18 -8.26
N GLU A 110 10.00 13.66 -9.09
CA GLU A 110 9.25 14.90 -8.87
C GLU A 110 8.48 14.87 -7.55
N ILE A 111 7.71 13.81 -7.29
CA ILE A 111 6.96 13.63 -6.03
C ILE A 111 7.91 13.68 -4.82
N TYR A 112 9.07 13.04 -4.91
CA TYR A 112 10.07 13.07 -3.83
C TYR A 112 10.74 14.43 -3.65
N ASN A 113 11.05 15.12 -4.75
CA ASN A 113 11.62 16.47 -4.70
C ASN A 113 10.63 17.46 -4.08
N SER A 114 9.35 17.38 -4.45
CA SER A 114 8.27 18.18 -3.86
C SER A 114 8.16 17.95 -2.35
N LEU A 115 8.22 16.68 -1.90
CA LEU A 115 8.25 16.36 -0.47
C LEU A 115 9.41 17.09 0.24
N ILE A 116 10.62 17.05 -0.31
CA ILE A 116 11.78 17.72 0.29
C ILE A 116 11.56 19.23 0.36
N ILE A 117 11.12 19.86 -0.74
CA ILE A 117 10.88 21.30 -0.82
C ILE A 117 9.83 21.74 0.21
N ASP A 118 8.74 20.99 0.33
CA ASP A 118 7.67 21.34 1.26
C ASP A 118 8.05 21.07 2.71
N LEU A 119 8.77 19.97 2.99
CA LEU A 119 9.26 19.69 4.34
C LEU A 119 10.33 20.68 4.81
N GLN A 120 11.17 21.20 3.92
CA GLN A 120 12.17 22.23 4.26
C GLN A 120 11.55 23.51 4.83
N LYS A 121 10.29 23.80 4.51
CA LYS A 121 9.54 24.95 5.04
C LYS A 121 9.07 24.75 6.48
N VAL A 122 9.05 23.50 6.97
CA VAL A 122 8.40 23.14 8.25
C VAL A 122 9.33 22.44 9.24
N ILE A 123 10.36 21.71 8.78
CA ILE A 123 11.32 20.99 9.60
C ILE A 123 12.75 21.18 9.08
N SER A 124 13.74 21.01 9.96
CA SER A 124 15.16 21.14 9.59
C SER A 124 15.60 20.11 8.53
N ALA A 125 16.58 20.47 7.71
CA ALA A 125 17.19 19.55 6.75
C ALA A 125 17.72 18.26 7.40
N LYS A 126 18.26 18.34 8.62
CA LYS A 126 18.70 17.17 9.39
C LYS A 126 17.54 16.18 9.64
N LYS A 127 16.36 16.68 10.01
CA LYS A 127 15.17 15.85 10.22
C LYS A 127 14.65 15.23 8.91
N ILE A 128 14.81 15.91 7.77
CA ILE A 128 14.45 15.35 6.45
C ILE A 128 15.39 14.20 6.06
N VAL A 129 16.70 14.34 6.29
CA VAL A 129 17.65 13.24 6.10
C VAL A 129 17.33 12.07 7.04
N GLN A 130 16.97 12.36 8.29
CA GLN A 130 16.55 11.35 9.25
C GLN A 130 15.25 10.64 8.84
N LEU A 131 14.28 11.37 8.26
CA LEU A 131 13.08 10.79 7.68
C LEU A 131 13.41 9.76 6.61
N LYS A 132 14.29 10.11 5.66
CA LYS A 132 14.70 9.19 4.60
C LYS A 132 15.31 7.91 5.17
N LYS A 133 16.22 8.05 6.15
CA LYS A 133 16.80 6.91 6.84
C LYS A 133 15.73 6.06 7.54
N ALA A 134 14.80 6.68 8.27
CA ALA A 134 13.72 5.99 8.97
C ALA A 134 12.81 5.23 7.99
N GLU A 135 12.46 5.82 6.84
CA GLU A 135 11.67 5.12 5.83
C GLU A 135 12.40 3.87 5.28
N ASP A 136 13.70 3.99 4.99
CA ASP A 136 14.50 2.90 4.45
C ASP A 136 14.67 1.77 5.49
N ASP A 137 14.95 2.11 6.75
CA ASP A 137 15.05 1.17 7.86
C ASP A 137 13.71 0.45 8.12
N PHE A 138 12.60 1.19 8.07
CA PHE A 138 11.26 0.61 8.20
C PHE A 138 10.96 -0.38 7.06
N ASN A 139 11.23 0.01 5.81
CA ASN A 139 11.01 -0.85 4.65
C ASN A 139 11.85 -2.13 4.71
N LYS A 140 13.12 -2.01 5.14
CA LYS A 140 14.01 -3.16 5.36
C LYS A 140 13.43 -4.10 6.42
N LYS A 141 13.03 -3.57 7.57
CA LYS A 141 12.42 -4.36 8.66
C LYS A 141 11.15 -5.07 8.18
N MET A 142 10.26 -4.38 7.48
CA MET A 142 9.02 -4.98 6.96
C MET A 142 9.30 -6.11 5.97
N PHE A 143 10.34 -5.97 5.16
CA PHE A 143 10.75 -7.00 4.21
C PHE A 143 11.36 -8.23 4.88
N GLU A 144 12.19 -8.03 5.91
CA GLU A 144 12.73 -9.11 6.74
C GLU A 144 11.62 -9.88 7.46
N GLU A 145 10.65 -9.17 8.06
CA GLU A 145 9.49 -9.79 8.72
C GLU A 145 8.60 -10.55 7.74
N TYR A 146 8.40 -10.03 6.53
CA TYR A 146 7.70 -10.73 5.46
C TYR A 146 8.39 -12.05 5.09
N ARG A 147 9.73 -12.03 4.93
CA ARG A 147 10.52 -13.24 4.61
C ARG A 147 10.50 -14.27 5.73
N LYS A 148 10.63 -13.87 6.99
CA LYS A 148 10.61 -14.79 8.14
C LYS A 148 9.31 -15.61 8.19
N ARG A 149 8.17 -14.94 8.01
CA ARG A 149 6.84 -15.59 7.98
C ARG A 149 6.72 -16.59 6.83
N HIS A 150 7.20 -16.24 5.63
CA HIS A 150 7.17 -17.17 4.49
C HIS A 150 8.14 -18.35 4.64
N HIS A 151 9.21 -18.20 5.42
CA HIS A 151 10.14 -19.29 5.71
C HIS A 151 9.61 -20.24 6.78
N SER A 152 8.90 -19.76 7.81
CA SER A 152 8.27 -20.63 8.82
C SER A 152 7.17 -21.50 8.21
N ASP A 153 6.32 -20.92 7.35
CA ASP A 153 5.20 -21.63 6.72
C ASP A 153 5.67 -22.81 5.83
N ARG A 154 6.90 -22.75 5.28
CA ARG A 154 7.50 -23.83 4.49
C ARG A 154 8.12 -24.95 5.32
N LYS A 155 8.43 -24.72 6.60
CA LYS A 155 9.04 -25.74 7.48
C LYS A 155 8.02 -26.56 8.26
N GLU A 156 6.84 -26.00 8.53
CA GLU A 156 5.75 -26.70 9.23
C GLU A 156 4.87 -27.55 8.31
N GLY A 157 5.03 -27.42 6.99
CA GLY A 157 4.33 -28.23 5.97
C GLY A 157 5.08 -29.50 5.53
N HIS A 158 6.11 -29.92 6.26
CA HIS A 158 6.91 -31.13 5.98
C HIS A 158 6.94 -32.08 7.17
#